data_AF-A0A495L2Z7-F1
#
_entry.id   AF-A0A495L2Z7-F1
#
_cell.length_a   1.000
_cell.length_b   1.000
_cell.length_c   1.000
_cell.angle_alpha   90.00
_cell.angle_beta   90.00
_cell.angle_gamma   90.00
#
_symmetry.space_group_name_H-M   'P 1'
#
loop_
_entity.id
_entity.type
_entity.pdbx_description
1 polymer ?
#
loop_
_entity_poly.entity_id
_entity_poly.type
_entity_poly.pdbx_seq_one_letter_code
_entity_poly.pdbx_strand_id
1 'polypeptide(L)'
;MRRNTREYDTELRVHGEVVTLDGVPYQGRTVLREGPDAFAPLERWAKGVAEVLGEPVTWRASLKGDLAARGTVQPGPGSQNLRAL
;
A
#
# COMPACT_ATOMS: atom_id res chain seq x y z
N MET A 1 9.37 22.19 -17.28
CA MET A 1 8.31 21.18 -17.08
C MET A 1 8.02 21.08 -15.58
N ARG A 2 6.90 21.62 -15.09
CA ARG A 2 6.54 21.49 -13.66
C ARG A 2 6.34 20.00 -13.38
N ARG A 3 7.06 19.46 -12.38
CA ARG A 3 6.85 18.09 -11.90
C ARG A 3 5.55 18.10 -11.12
N ASN A 4 4.46 17.81 -11.82
CA ASN A 4 3.14 17.67 -11.24
C ASN A 4 3.17 16.48 -10.25
N THR A 5 3.17 16.83 -8.97
CA THR A 5 3.21 15.90 -7.83
C THR A 5 2.03 16.23 -6.93
N ARG A 6 1.50 15.20 -6.26
CA ARG A 6 0.33 15.34 -5.40
C ARG A 6 0.51 14.51 -4.15
N GLU A 7 0.09 15.06 -3.02
CA GLU A 7 0.09 14.38 -1.74
C GLU A 7 -1.20 13.59 -1.57
N TYR A 8 -1.07 12.34 -1.11
CA TYR A 8 -2.17 11.44 -0.80
C TYR A 8 -2.03 10.91 0.62
N ASP A 9 -3.15 10.71 1.30
CA ASP A 9 -3.21 9.85 2.48
C ASP A 9 -3.20 8.39 1.99
N THR A 10 -2.23 7.61 2.42
CA THR A 10 -2.01 6.24 1.94
C THR A 10 -2.04 5.26 3.10
N GLU A 11 -2.53 4.05 2.83
CA GLU A 11 -2.63 2.99 3.82
C GLU A 11 -2.54 1.62 3.15
N LEU A 12 -1.98 0.66 3.86
CA LEU A 12 -2.04 -0.76 3.52
C LEU A 12 -3.03 -1.46 4.45
N ARG A 13 -3.82 -2.37 3.89
CA ARG A 13 -4.87 -3.10 4.61
C ARG A 13 -4.83 -4.60 4.33
N VAL A 14 -5.15 -5.38 5.35
CA VAL A 14 -5.43 -6.82 5.27
C VAL A 14 -6.77 -7.08 5.94
N HIS A 15 -7.66 -7.81 5.27
CA HIS A 15 -9.06 -8.02 5.70
C HIS A 15 -9.82 -6.72 6.04
N GLY A 16 -9.48 -5.61 5.39
CA GLY A 16 -10.13 -4.31 5.62
C GLY A 16 -9.53 -3.48 6.74
N GLU A 17 -8.62 -4.03 7.54
CA GLU A 17 -7.96 -3.33 8.66
C GLU A 17 -6.57 -2.83 8.26
N VAL A 18 -6.14 -1.69 8.82
CA VAL A 18 -4.79 -1.15 8.56
C VAL A 18 -3.73 -2.10 9.11
N VAL A 19 -2.76 -2.45 8.26
CA VAL A 19 -1.65 -3.32 8.66
C VAL A 19 -0.81 -2.61 9.72
N THR A 20 -0.49 -3.33 10.80
CA THR A 20 0.49 -2.90 11.80
C THR A 20 1.59 -3.96 11.86
N LEU A 21 2.84 -3.58 11.61
CA LEU A 21 4.02 -4.43 11.78
C LEU A 21 4.92 -3.79 12.84
N ASP A 22 5.38 -4.59 13.80
CA ASP A 22 6.25 -4.14 14.90
C ASP A 22 5.72 -2.90 15.64
N GLY A 23 4.39 -2.82 15.81
CA GLY A 23 3.71 -1.69 16.45
C GLY A 23 3.58 -0.43 15.60
N VAL A 24 4.05 -0.44 14.34
CA VAL A 24 3.96 0.70 13.41
C VAL A 24 2.80 0.47 12.43
N PRO A 25 1.80 1.37 12.38
CA PRO A 25 0.72 1.27 11.41
C PRO A 25 1.23 1.71 10.03
N TYR A 26 0.91 0.93 9.00
CA TYR A 26 1.30 1.16 7.61
C TYR A 26 0.30 2.13 6.96
N GLN A 27 0.28 3.34 7.50
CA GLN A 27 -0.50 4.48 7.03
C GLN A 27 0.34 5.75 7.08
N GLY A 28 0.09 6.70 6.19
CA GLY A 28 0.82 7.96 6.20
C GLY A 28 0.43 8.87 5.04
N ARG A 29 1.27 9.88 4.80
CA ARG A 29 1.12 10.77 3.65
C ARG A 29 2.25 10.54 2.66
N THR A 30 1.92 10.40 1.39
CA THR A 30 2.89 10.12 0.33
C THR A 30 2.72 11.10 -0.82
N VAL A 31 3.82 11.72 -1.23
CA VAL A 31 3.86 12.55 -2.44
C VAL A 31 4.15 11.66 -3.64
N LEU A 32 3.22 11.59 -4.56
CA LEU A 32 3.31 10.79 -5.78
C LEU A 32 3.39 11.71 -7.00
N ARG A 33 4.16 11.29 -8.00
CA ARG A 33 4.21 11.97 -9.30
C ARG A 33 2.96 11.61 -10.10
N GLU A 34 2.29 12.62 -10.64
CA GLU A 34 1.12 12.40 -11.49
C GLU A 34 1.52 11.74 -12.83
N GLY A 35 0.66 10.86 -13.34
CA GLY A 35 0.90 10.06 -14.55
C GLY A 35 0.14 8.73 -14.52
N PRO A 36 0.21 7.93 -15.60
CA PRO A 36 -0.50 6.64 -15.69
C PRO A 36 -0.09 5.66 -14.59
N ASP A 37 1.17 5.70 -14.16
CA ASP A 37 1.72 4.81 -13.13
C ASP A 37 1.92 5.50 -11.78
N ALA A 38 1.15 6.56 -11.50
CA ALA A 38 1.30 7.39 -10.30
C ALA A 38 1.31 6.56 -8.99
N PHE A 39 0.54 5.46 -8.96
CA PHE A 39 0.37 4.59 -7.79
C PHE A 39 1.23 3.33 -7.81
N ALA A 40 2.07 3.11 -8.83
CA ALA A 40 3.01 1.98 -8.88
C ALA A 40 3.96 1.88 -7.66
N PRO A 41 4.36 2.98 -6.98
CA PRO A 41 5.06 2.90 -5.70
C PRO A 41 4.23 2.23 -4.60
N LEU A 42 2.93 2.49 -4.52
CA LEU A 42 2.04 1.88 -3.52
C LEU A 42 1.81 0.41 -3.79
N GLU A 43 1.67 0.02 -5.06
CA GLU A 43 1.58 -1.38 -5.45
C GLU A 43 2.82 -2.17 -5.05
N ARG A 44 4.02 -1.63 -5.30
CA ARG A 44 5.29 -2.25 -4.90
C ARG A 44 5.44 -2.35 -3.38
N TRP A 45 5.02 -1.32 -2.64
CA TRP A 45 5.01 -1.35 -1.18
C TRP A 45 4.07 -2.43 -0.65
N ALA A 46 2.83 -2.48 -1.15
CA ALA A 46 1.87 -3.52 -0.80
C ALA A 46 2.41 -4.91 -1.14
N LYS A 47 3.13 -5.06 -2.25
CA LYS A 47 3.69 -6.36 -2.67
C LYS A 47 4.71 -6.84 -1.66
N GLY A 48 5.64 -5.97 -1.25
CA GLY A 48 6.62 -6.30 -0.22
C GLY A 48 5.96 -6.75 1.09
N VAL A 49 4.90 -6.06 1.52
CA VAL A 49 4.16 -6.43 2.74
C VAL A 49 3.38 -7.74 2.54
N ALA A 50 2.79 -7.98 1.37
CA ALA A 50 2.10 -9.23 1.06
C ALA A 50 3.07 -10.42 1.12
N GLU A 51 4.27 -10.31 0.57
CA GLU A 51 5.29 -11.37 0.66
C GLU A 51 5.70 -11.67 2.12
N VAL A 52 5.79 -10.64 2.96
CA VAL A 52 6.16 -10.74 4.38
C VAL A 52 5.04 -11.36 5.20
N LEU A 53 3.79 -11.03 4.88
CA LEU A 53 2.63 -11.53 5.61
C LEU A 53 2.13 -12.89 5.12
N GLY A 54 2.44 -13.26 3.86
CA GLY A 54 1.82 -14.39 3.19
C GLY A 54 0.34 -14.19 2.85
N GLU A 55 -0.14 -12.94 2.90
CA GLU A 55 -1.56 -12.59 2.78
C GLU A 55 -1.78 -11.52 1.69
N PRO A 56 -2.95 -11.48 1.03
CA PRO A 56 -3.28 -10.41 0.10
C PRO A 56 -3.35 -9.04 0.80
N VAL A 57 -2.62 -8.06 0.27
CA VAL A 57 -2.58 -6.70 0.83
C VAL A 57 -3.25 -5.72 -0.13
N THR A 58 -4.14 -4.90 0.41
CA THR A 58 -4.81 -3.83 -0.32
C THR A 58 -4.16 -2.49 0.01
N TRP A 59 -3.66 -1.78 -0.99
CA TRP A 59 -3.25 -0.39 -0.84
C TRP A 59 -4.40 0.55 -1.19
N ARG A 60 -4.46 1.69 -0.48
CA ARG A 60 -5.37 2.79 -0.79
C ARG A 60 -4.61 4.10 -0.82
N ALA A 61 -5.05 4.99 -1.70
CA ALA A 61 -4.64 6.38 -1.76
C ALA A 61 -5.90 7.24 -1.74
N SER A 62 -6.00 8.13 -0.76
CA SER A 62 -7.07 9.10 -0.63
C SER A 62 -6.52 10.51 -0.81
N LEU A 63 -7.31 11.39 -1.38
CA LEU A 63 -6.97 12.77 -1.59
C LEU A 63 -8.05 13.61 -0.92
N LYS A 64 -7.69 14.34 0.13
CA LYS A 64 -8.65 15.15 0.91
C LYS A 64 -9.85 14.34 1.43
N GLY A 65 -9.61 13.08 1.81
CA GLY A 65 -10.65 12.17 2.31
C GLY A 65 -11.37 11.34 1.24
N ASP A 66 -11.29 11.71 -0.03
CA ASP A 66 -11.89 10.95 -1.13
C ASP A 66 -10.94 9.86 -1.62
N LEU A 67 -11.46 8.64 -1.82
CA LEU A 67 -10.67 7.53 -2.36
C LEU A 67 -10.27 7.83 -3.81
N ALA A 68 -8.99 8.15 -4.03
CA ALA A 68 -8.45 8.46 -5.34
C ALA A 68 -8.08 7.19 -6.12
N ALA A 69 -7.49 6.19 -5.45
CA ALA A 69 -7.14 4.91 -6.05
C ALA A 69 -7.01 3.81 -5.00
N ARG A 70 -7.15 2.56 -5.45
CA ARG A 70 -6.87 1.36 -4.66
C ARG A 70 -6.43 0.22 -5.54
N GLY A 71 -5.77 -0.76 -4.95
CA GLY A 71 -5.46 -2.03 -5.59
C GLY A 71 -5.15 -3.09 -4.54
N THR A 72 -5.27 -4.36 -4.93
CA THR A 72 -4.93 -5.50 -4.07
C THR A 72 -3.86 -6.33 -4.78
N VAL A 73 -2.79 -6.63 -4.07
CA VAL A 73 -1.71 -7.48 -4.56
C VAL A 73 -1.73 -8.80 -3.81
N GLN A 74 -1.44 -9.87 -4.54
CA GLN A 74 -1.33 -11.21 -3.99
C GLN A 74 0.12 -11.48 -3.56
N PRO A 75 0.35 -12.25 -2.48
CA PRO A 75 1.66 -12.80 -2.17
C PRO A 75 2.12 -13.79 -3.26
N GLY A 76 3.43 -13.96 -3.43
CA GLY A 76 4.01 -14.93 -4.34
C GLY A 76 3.99 -16.35 -3.77
N PRO A 77 4.11 -17.39 -4.62
CA PRO A 77 4.24 -18.76 -4.16
C PRO A 77 5.53 -18.90 -3.32
N GLY A 78 5.39 -19.22 -2.03
CA GLY A 78 6.51 -19.34 -1.09
C GLY A 78 6.72 -18.17 -0.11
N SER A 79 5.79 -17.22 -0.08
CA SER A 79 5.77 -16.14 0.93
C SER A 79 5.72 -16.71 2.35
N GLN A 80 6.53 -16.16 3.26
CA GLN A 80 6.61 -16.64 4.63
C GLN A 80 5.42 -16.13 5.43
N ASN A 81 4.57 -17.02 5.96
CA ASN A 81 3.51 -16.65 6.90
C ASN A 81 4.12 -16.32 8.27
N LEU A 82 4.64 -15.10 8.45
CA LEU A 82 5.22 -14.66 9.73
C LEU A 82 4.20 -14.55 10.88
N ARG A 83 2.90 -14.74 10.61
CA ARG A 83 1.86 -14.89 11.65
C ARG A 83 1.79 -16.28 12.29
N ALA A 84 2.53 -17.27 11.77
CA ALA A 84 2.50 -18.66 12.26
C ALA A 84 3.64 -19.00 13.26
N LEU A 85 4.36 -18.00 13.76
CA LEU A 85 5.41 -18.14 14.78
C LEU A 85 4.90 -17.70 16.16
#